data_AF-A0A256XUY8-F1
#
_entry.id   AF-A0A256XUY8-F1
#
_cell.length_a   1.000
_cell.length_b   1.000
_cell.length_c   1.000
_cell.angle_alpha   90.00
_cell.angle_beta   90.00
_cell.angle_gamma   90.00
#
_symmetry.space_group_name_H-M   'P 1'
#
loop_
_entity.id
_entity.type
_entity.pdbx_description
1 polymer ?
#
loop_
_entity_poly.entity_id
_entity_poly.type
_entity_poly.pdbx_seq_one_letter_code
_entity_poly.pdbx_strand_id
1 'polypeptide(L)'
;MLIKDIIEITAKELQNRGYSIKLNVHVSGDSGIKHFSDLVVRSSKKDVVFSVYFVSIIDETQLINAVARKIDTGFSQIVISRKINMRILDKLEEIPTKVFMDLPSKIYIAMILSEENEKHIDVFCDFLKIFIKSFKKGGKG
;
A
#
# COMPACT_ATOMS: atom_id res chain seq x y z
N MET A 1 2.84 -19.10 -6.23
CA MET A 1 2.35 -17.89 -6.93
C MET A 1 3.26 -16.70 -6.63
N LEU A 2 3.61 -15.91 -7.65
CA LEU A 2 4.49 -14.74 -7.51
C LEU A 2 3.70 -13.52 -6.98
N ILE A 3 4.38 -12.55 -6.37
CA ILE A 3 3.75 -11.30 -5.91
C ILE A 3 3.06 -10.57 -7.08
N LYS A 4 3.64 -10.65 -8.28
CA LYS A 4 3.06 -10.09 -9.51
C LYS A 4 1.64 -10.62 -9.79
N ASP A 5 1.41 -11.92 -9.63
CA ASP A 5 0.09 -12.51 -9.87
C ASP A 5 -0.93 -11.99 -8.84
N ILE A 6 -0.49 -11.78 -7.59
CA ILE A 6 -1.35 -11.23 -6.52
C ILE A 6 -1.75 -9.80 -6.85
N ILE A 7 -0.81 -9.00 -7.37
CA ILE A 7 -1.05 -7.62 -7.81
C ILE A 7 -2.10 -7.61 -8.92
N GLU A 8 -1.95 -8.46 -9.94
CA GLU A 8 -2.87 -8.53 -11.07
C GLU A 8 -4.29 -8.95 -10.64
N ILE A 9 -4.40 -9.97 -9.79
CA ILE A 9 -5.70 -10.41 -9.25
C ILE A 9 -6.34 -9.28 -8.42
N THR A 10 -5.56 -8.64 -7.55
CA THR A 10 -6.04 -7.52 -6.70
C THR A 10 -6.52 -6.36 -7.56
N ALA A 11 -5.75 -5.97 -8.59
CA ALA A 11 -6.12 -4.91 -9.51
C ALA A 11 -7.42 -5.21 -10.24
N LYS A 12 -7.59 -6.44 -10.74
CA LYS A 12 -8.82 -6.85 -11.43
C LYS A 12 -10.03 -6.85 -10.48
N GLU A 13 -9.88 -7.36 -9.25
CA GLU A 13 -10.96 -7.34 -8.27
C GLU A 13 -11.36 -5.90 -7.87
N LEU A 14 -10.40 -4.97 -7.78
CA LEU A 14 -10.66 -3.55 -7.54
C LEU A 14 -11.34 -2.86 -8.74
N GLN A 15 -10.87 -3.11 -9.96
CA GLN A 15 -11.51 -2.56 -11.17
C GLN A 15 -12.98 -2.99 -11.29
N ASN A 16 -13.28 -4.25 -10.99
CA ASN A 16 -14.65 -4.77 -10.97
C ASN A 16 -15.55 -4.08 -9.93
N ARG A 17 -14.98 -3.42 -8.92
CA ARG A 17 -15.68 -2.65 -7.89
C ARG A 17 -15.75 -1.15 -8.20
N GLY A 18 -15.25 -0.73 -9.37
CA GLY A 18 -15.30 0.64 -9.86
C GLY A 18 -14.11 1.50 -9.46
N TYR A 19 -13.02 0.91 -8.97
CA TYR A 19 -11.77 1.64 -8.76
C TYR A 19 -11.01 1.81 -10.07
N SER A 20 -10.34 2.95 -10.25
CA SER A 20 -9.37 3.13 -11.32
C SER A 20 -8.00 2.68 -10.83
N ILE A 21 -7.37 1.76 -11.55
CA ILE A 21 -6.08 1.17 -11.16
C ILE A 21 -5.06 1.39 -12.28
N LYS A 22 -3.86 1.85 -11.91
CA LYS A 22 -2.68 1.83 -12.77
C LYS A 22 -1.63 0.91 -12.16
N LEU A 23 -0.97 0.11 -13.01
CA LEU A 23 0.02 -0.88 -12.61
C LEU A 23 1.42 -0.46 -13.05
N ASN A 24 2.43 -0.70 -12.21
CA ASN A 24 3.85 -0.48 -12.52
C ASN A 24 4.13 0.91 -13.09
N VAL A 25 3.63 1.95 -12.41
CA VAL A 25 3.70 3.33 -12.92
C VAL A 25 4.68 4.18 -12.12
N HIS A 26 5.23 5.19 -12.79
CA HIS A 26 5.95 6.26 -12.12
C HIS A 26 5.02 7.44 -11.86
N VAL A 27 4.87 7.81 -10.60
CA VAL A 27 4.15 9.00 -10.16
C VAL A 27 5.16 10.13 -10.04
N SER A 28 4.88 11.28 -10.66
CA SER A 28 5.72 12.47 -10.49
C SER A 28 5.28 13.18 -9.22
N GLY A 29 6.21 13.48 -8.32
CA GLY A 29 5.97 14.36 -7.18
C GLY A 29 6.19 15.82 -7.55
N ASP A 30 5.82 16.70 -6.62
CA ASP A 30 5.90 18.16 -6.75
C ASP A 30 7.35 18.64 -6.87
N SER A 31 8.31 17.89 -6.32
CA SER A 31 9.75 18.12 -6.51
C SER A 31 10.24 17.79 -7.93
N GLY A 32 9.41 17.19 -8.78
CA GLY A 32 9.79 16.67 -10.10
C GLY A 32 10.44 15.28 -10.06
N ILE A 33 10.65 14.70 -8.87
CA ILE A 33 11.13 13.34 -8.70
C ILE A 33 10.04 12.35 -9.13
N LYS A 34 10.45 11.29 -9.84
CA LYS A 34 9.57 10.20 -10.25
C LYS A 34 9.68 9.02 -9.28
N HIS A 35 8.55 8.63 -8.70
CA HIS A 35 8.43 7.53 -7.75
C HIS A 35 7.77 6.33 -8.40
N PHE A 36 8.44 5.18 -8.43
CA PHE A 36 7.86 3.94 -8.92
C PHE A 36 6.87 3.35 -7.91
N SER A 37 5.64 3.04 -8.38
CA SER A 37 4.55 2.36 -7.65
C SER A 37 4.09 1.09 -8.37
N ASP A 38 3.92 0.00 -7.62
CA ASP A 38 3.37 -1.27 -8.13
C ASP A 38 1.89 -1.09 -8.50
N LEU A 39 1.14 -0.41 -7.63
CA LEU A 39 -0.24 0.01 -7.89
C LEU A 39 -0.41 1.49 -7.56
N VAL A 40 -1.19 2.18 -8.38
CA VAL A 40 -1.85 3.43 -8.00
C VAL A 40 -3.35 3.20 -8.10
N VAL A 41 -4.05 3.38 -6.98
CA VAL A 41 -5.47 3.13 -6.83
C VAL A 41 -6.19 4.45 -6.63
N ARG A 42 -7.24 4.68 -7.42
CA ARG A 42 -8.12 5.84 -7.29
C ARG A 42 -9.57 5.40 -7.08
N SER A 43 -10.18 5.87 -6.00
CA SER A 43 -11.63 5.82 -5.79
C SER A 43 -12.23 7.14 -6.24
N SER A 44 -12.88 7.16 -7.40
CA SER A 44 -13.56 8.37 -7.90
C SER A 44 -14.73 8.81 -7.01
N LYS A 45 -15.37 7.87 -6.31
CA LYS A 45 -16.51 8.14 -5.40
C LYS A 45 -16.12 8.89 -4.13
N LYS A 46 -14.88 8.71 -3.67
CA LYS A 46 -14.35 9.29 -2.42
C LYS A 46 -13.19 10.26 -2.66
N ASP A 47 -12.85 10.47 -3.93
CA ASP A 47 -11.66 11.18 -4.41
C ASP A 47 -10.36 10.81 -3.68
N VAL A 48 -10.22 9.53 -3.32
CA VAL A 48 -9.02 9.00 -2.64
C VAL A 48 -8.07 8.46 -3.68
N VAL A 49 -6.79 8.86 -3.60
CA VAL A 49 -5.69 8.28 -4.36
C VAL A 49 -4.62 7.75 -3.41
N PHE A 50 -4.17 6.52 -3.65
CA PHE A 50 -3.07 5.93 -2.91
C PHE A 50 -2.17 5.07 -3.78
N SER A 51 -0.90 5.02 -3.41
CA SER A 51 0.11 4.17 -4.02
C SER A 51 0.42 2.97 -3.14
N VAL A 52 0.68 1.82 -3.77
CA VAL A 52 1.06 0.59 -3.09
C VAL A 52 2.42 0.14 -3.61
N TYR A 53 3.26 -0.33 -2.69
CA TYR A 53 4.60 -0.83 -2.96
C TYR A 53 4.85 -2.16 -2.26
N PHE A 54 5.52 -3.06 -2.95
CA PHE A 54 5.98 -4.33 -2.40
C PHE A 54 7.47 -4.28 -2.15
N VAL A 55 7.86 -4.55 -0.90
CA VAL A 55 9.27 -4.52 -0.48
C VAL A 55 9.67 -5.87 0.10
N SER A 56 10.96 -6.19 -0.01
CA SER A 56 11.52 -7.44 0.52
C SER A 56 11.43 -7.53 2.05
N ILE A 57 11.56 -6.39 2.72
CA ILE A 57 11.39 -6.19 4.17
C ILE A 57 10.91 -4.76 4.43
N ILE A 58 9.98 -4.59 5.37
CA ILE A 58 9.65 -3.27 5.91
C ILE A 58 10.69 -2.93 6.97
N ASP A 59 11.46 -1.87 6.75
CA ASP A 59 12.40 -1.28 7.68
C ASP A 59 12.21 0.24 7.77
N GLU A 60 13.03 0.90 8.59
CA GLU A 60 12.97 2.35 8.83
C GLU A 60 13.16 3.14 7.53
N THR A 61 14.10 2.70 6.68
CA THR A 61 14.35 3.32 5.37
C THR A 61 13.12 3.25 4.48
N GLN A 62 12.43 2.10 4.42
CA GLN A 62 11.21 1.98 3.63
C GLN A 62 10.08 2.87 4.14
N LEU A 63 9.94 2.99 5.47
CA LEU A 63 8.91 3.86 6.07
C LEU A 63 9.21 5.34 5.83
N ILE A 64 10.45 5.79 6.03
CA ILE A 64 10.87 7.16 5.76
C ILE A 64 10.67 7.50 4.28
N ASN A 65 11.05 6.61 3.36
CA ASN A 65 10.84 6.79 1.93
C ASN A 65 9.35 6.89 1.60
N ALA A 66 8.49 6.09 2.23
CA ALA A 66 7.05 6.20 2.06
C ALA A 66 6.52 7.55 2.58
N VAL A 67 6.97 8.02 3.74
CA VAL A 67 6.62 9.36 4.24
C VAL A 67 7.05 10.46 3.27
N ALA A 68 8.29 10.41 2.78
CA ALA A 68 8.80 11.37 1.80
C ALA A 68 7.97 11.36 0.50
N ARG A 69 7.62 10.18 -0.01
CA ARG A 69 6.75 10.03 -1.18
C ARG A 69 5.37 10.58 -0.96
N LYS A 70 4.78 10.37 0.23
CA LYS A 70 3.48 10.94 0.59
C LYS A 70 3.54 12.46 0.52
N ILE A 71 4.57 13.06 1.12
CA ILE A 71 4.76 14.52 1.13
C ILE A 71 4.92 15.04 -0.30
N ASP A 72 5.72 14.35 -1.12
CA ASP A 72 6.05 14.81 -2.47
C ASP A 72 4.92 14.58 -3.49
N THR A 73 4.10 13.53 -3.33
CA THR A 73 3.02 13.20 -4.30
C THR A 73 1.62 13.57 -3.82
N GLY A 74 1.46 13.88 -2.54
CA GLY A 74 0.15 14.01 -1.87
C GLY A 74 -0.62 12.70 -1.71
N PHE A 75 -0.18 11.59 -2.32
CA PHE A 75 -0.90 10.32 -2.28
C PHE A 75 -0.64 9.60 -0.96
N SER A 76 -1.66 8.95 -0.39
CA SER A 76 -1.42 8.00 0.70
C SER A 76 -0.56 6.83 0.21
N GLN A 77 0.22 6.22 1.10
CA GLN A 77 1.21 5.22 0.74
C GLN A 77 0.95 3.93 1.53
N ILE A 78 0.97 2.79 0.85
CA ILE A 78 0.84 1.47 1.45
C ILE A 78 2.09 0.66 1.10
N VAL A 79 2.82 0.22 2.11
CA VAL A 79 4.00 -0.64 1.96
C VAL A 79 3.66 -2.04 2.44
N ILE A 80 3.89 -3.04 1.60
CA ILE A 80 3.53 -4.43 1.88
C ILE A 80 4.78 -5.31 1.84
N SER A 81 4.94 -6.17 2.82
CA SER A 81 6.00 -7.18 2.84
C SER A 81 5.61 -8.44 3.60
N ARG A 82 6.39 -9.50 3.41
CA ARG A 82 6.34 -10.72 4.24
C ARG A 82 7.31 -10.67 5.43
N LYS A 83 8.14 -9.63 5.50
CA LYS A 83 9.13 -9.45 6.57
C LYS A 83 9.04 -8.03 7.10
N ILE A 84 9.25 -7.88 8.40
CA ILE A 84 9.44 -6.60 9.06
C ILE A 84 10.72 -6.67 9.89
N ASN A 85 11.50 -5.60 9.89
CA ASN A 85 12.58 -5.45 10.84
C ASN A 85 11.98 -5.09 12.20
N MET A 86 12.02 -6.02 13.16
CA MET A 86 11.37 -5.85 14.46
C MET A 86 11.89 -4.63 15.24
N ARG A 87 13.12 -4.17 14.98
CA ARG A 87 13.69 -2.97 15.63
C ARG A 87 12.96 -1.68 15.29
N ILE A 88 12.16 -1.68 14.22
CA ILE A 88 11.39 -0.49 13.84
C ILE A 88 10.13 -0.34 14.66
N LEU A 89 9.64 -1.41 15.32
CA LEU A 89 8.37 -1.38 16.05
C LEU A 89 8.38 -0.32 17.15
N ASP A 90 9.49 -0.20 17.87
CA ASP A 90 9.67 0.81 18.92
C ASP A 90 9.73 2.25 18.35
N LYS A 91 10.10 2.38 17.07
CA LYS A 91 10.19 3.67 16.37
C LYS A 91 8.90 4.04 15.63
N LEU A 92 7.92 3.13 15.55
CA LEU A 92 6.68 3.40 14.82
C LEU A 92 5.88 4.54 15.44
N GLU A 93 6.04 4.83 16.73
CA GLU A 93 5.38 5.94 17.40
C GLU A 93 5.84 7.31 16.88
N GLU A 94 7.07 7.40 16.37
CA GLU A 94 7.66 8.64 15.84
C GLU A 94 7.34 8.88 14.36
N ILE A 95 6.88 7.84 13.66
CA ILE A 95 6.58 7.90 12.23
C ILE A 95 5.05 7.92 12.09
N PRO A 96 4.46 8.84 11.30
CA PRO A 96 3.01 8.90 11.08
C PRO A 96 2.51 7.74 10.21
N THR A 97 2.60 6.53 10.75
CA THR A 97 2.36 5.25 10.08
C THR A 97 1.44 4.38 10.93
N LYS A 98 0.50 3.71 10.29
CA LYS A 98 -0.30 2.65 10.89
C LYS A 98 0.17 1.31 10.34
N VAL A 99 0.73 0.46 11.19
CA VAL A 99 1.21 -0.89 10.79
C VAL A 99 0.21 -1.95 11.20
N PHE A 100 -0.15 -2.81 10.25
CA PHE A 100 -1.07 -3.92 10.41
C PHE A 100 -0.35 -5.23 10.06
N MET A 101 -0.69 -6.28 10.80
CA MET A 101 -0.19 -7.62 10.54
C MET A 101 -1.36 -8.58 10.35
N ASP A 102 -1.41 -9.27 9.21
CA ASP A 102 -2.28 -10.44 9.04
C ASP A 102 -1.52 -11.69 9.44
N LEU A 103 -1.73 -12.12 10.69
CA LEU A 103 -1.07 -13.29 11.29
C LEU A 103 -1.20 -14.57 10.45
N PRO A 104 -2.38 -14.92 9.90
CA PRO A 104 -2.53 -16.15 9.11
C PRO A 104 -1.69 -16.15 7.83
N SER A 105 -1.56 -14.99 7.16
CA SER A 105 -0.83 -14.90 5.89
C SER A 105 0.63 -14.48 6.06
N LYS A 106 1.06 -14.12 7.29
CA LYS A 106 2.38 -13.54 7.59
C LYS A 106 2.72 -12.36 6.68
N ILE A 107 1.76 -11.44 6.54
CA ILE A 107 1.94 -10.20 5.78
C ILE A 107 1.94 -9.03 6.74
N TYR A 108 2.92 -8.16 6.54
CA TYR A 108 3.05 -6.87 7.21
C TYR A 108 2.67 -5.78 6.22
N ILE A 109 1.86 -4.83 6.69
CA ILE A 109 1.33 -3.74 5.89
C ILE A 109 1.51 -2.46 6.69
N ALA A 110 2.29 -1.53 6.17
CA ALA A 110 2.43 -0.20 6.72
C ALA A 110 1.64 0.80 5.87
N MET A 111 0.78 1.60 6.50
CA MET A 111 -0.02 2.63 5.85
C MET A 111 0.40 4.00 6.35
N ILE A 112 0.77 4.88 5.42
CA ILE A 112 1.10 6.27 5.67
C ILE A 112 0.00 7.10 5.01
N LEU A 113 -0.93 7.62 5.81
CA LEU A 113 -2.13 8.28 5.33
C LEU A 113 -1.99 9.81 5.38
N SER A 114 -2.64 10.52 4.46
CA SER A 114 -2.94 11.95 4.65
C SER A 114 -4.09 12.11 5.65
N GLU A 115 -4.13 13.23 6.37
CA GLU A 115 -5.20 13.53 7.33
C GLU A 115 -6.59 13.51 6.67
N GLU A 116 -6.67 13.98 5.43
CA GLU A 116 -7.89 13.92 4.63
C GLU A 116 -8.30 12.48 4.31
N ASN A 117 -7.34 11.64 3.94
CA ASN A 117 -7.60 10.23 3.62
C ASN A 117 -7.90 9.38 4.87
N GLU A 118 -7.53 9.81 6.08
CA GLU A 118 -7.89 9.11 7.31
C GLU A 118 -9.41 9.04 7.51
N LYS A 119 -10.15 10.05 7.02
CA LYS A 119 -11.62 10.09 7.04
C LYS A 119 -12.25 9.03 6.12
N HIS A 120 -11.45 8.46 5.21
CA HIS A 120 -11.86 7.46 4.22
C HIS A 120 -11.18 6.11 4.45
N ILE A 121 -10.94 5.76 5.73
CA ILE A 121 -10.32 4.49 6.13
C ILE A 121 -11.07 3.26 5.61
N ASP A 122 -12.36 3.38 5.28
CA ASP A 122 -13.18 2.35 4.66
C ASP A 122 -12.64 1.92 3.29
N VAL A 123 -12.13 2.86 2.49
CA VAL A 123 -11.51 2.60 1.18
C VAL A 123 -10.26 1.74 1.33
N PHE A 124 -9.39 2.09 2.28
CA PHE A 124 -8.18 1.33 2.58
C PHE A 124 -8.52 -0.06 3.13
N CYS A 125 -9.51 -0.15 4.02
CA CYS A 125 -10.00 -1.44 4.51
C CYS A 125 -10.55 -2.34 3.40
N ASP A 126 -11.30 -1.80 2.44
CA ASP A 126 -11.81 -2.56 1.30
C ASP A 126 -10.66 -3.09 0.42
N PHE A 127 -9.68 -2.23 0.14
CA PHE A 127 -8.44 -2.64 -0.54
C PHE A 127 -7.74 -3.80 0.20
N LEU A 128 -7.50 -3.67 1.51
CA LEU A 128 -6.81 -4.69 2.30
C LEU A 128 -7.56 -6.03 2.30
N LYS A 129 -8.89 -6.00 2.40
CA LYS A 129 -9.73 -7.22 2.33
C LYS A 129 -9.55 -7.94 0.98
N ILE A 130 -9.58 -7.19 -0.11
CA ILE A 130 -9.39 -7.72 -1.48
C ILE A 130 -7.99 -8.27 -1.65
N PHE A 131 -6.98 -7.51 -1.21
CA PHE A 131 -5.58 -7.91 -1.30
C PHE A 131 -5.30 -9.20 -0.52
N ILE A 132 -5.71 -9.27 0.76
CA ILE A 132 -5.52 -10.46 1.60
C ILE A 132 -6.27 -11.66 1.03
N LYS A 133 -7.50 -11.47 0.51
CA LYS A 133 -8.26 -12.53 -0.16
C LYS A 133 -7.53 -13.06 -1.39
N SER A 134 -6.98 -12.16 -2.21
CA SER A 134 -6.21 -12.50 -3.41
C SER A 134 -4.94 -13.28 -3.04
N PHE A 135 -4.25 -12.85 -1.99
CA PHE A 135 -3.08 -13.53 -1.45
C PHE A 135 -3.42 -14.95 -0.98
N LYS A 136 -4.51 -15.13 -0.23
CA LYS A 136 -4.96 -16.44 0.27
C LYS A 136 -5.36 -17.40 -0.84
N LYS A 137 -5.99 -16.91 -1.92
CA LYS A 137 -6.28 -17.74 -3.11
C LYS A 137 -5.00 -18.23 -3.78
N GLY A 138 -3.98 -17.38 -3.84
CA GLY A 138 -2.68 -17.72 -4.44
C GLY A 138 -1.80 -18.69 -3.65
N GLY A 139 -2.10 -18.91 -2.37
CA GLY A 139 -1.38 -19.83 -1.48
C GLY A 139 -1.93 -21.26 -1.43
N LYS A 140 -3.00 -21.56 -2.18
CA LYS A 140 -3.61 -22.91 -2.25
C LYS A 140 -3.21 -23.72 -3.48
N GLY A 141 -2.22 -23.25 -4.25
CA GLY A 141 -1.66 -23.93 -5.40
C GLY A 141 -0.27 -24.45 -5.12
#